data_AF-A0A9E1FHM3-F1
#
_entry.id   AF-A0A9E1FHM3-F1
#
_cell.length_a   1.000
_cell.length_b   1.000
_cell.length_c   1.000
_cell.angle_alpha   90.00
_cell.angle_beta   90.00
_cell.angle_gamma   90.00
#
_symmetry.space_group_name_H-M   'P 1'
#
loop_
_entity.id
_entity.type
_entity.pdbx_description
1 polymer ?
#
loop_
_entity_poly.entity_id
_entity_poly.type
_entity_poly.pdbx_seq_one_letter_code
_entity_poly.pdbx_strand_id
1 'polypeptide(L)'
;MTYSKSRPKILSSGIMDALSSFAYFVLAILFFIFGAVLLNTDVSGGEDNMSGAIQEIGGAFATGILGVLSIVVGIICLIAMLISLVGTVITLRSVNKDFSALKNRLNMLKVAAGFNYAAMGIFFVGAIYDFTQCGNDATLVAGACVLLAVSIFRGVSAVFKTLAIKEISVEQVENSELFGQGANTNDIEE
;
A
#
# COMPACT_ATOMS: atom_id res chain seq x y z
N MET A 1 0.65 -35.03 -6.97
CA MET A 1 0.86 -33.73 -6.29
C MET A 1 -0.26 -32.79 -6.73
N THR A 2 -1.25 -32.58 -5.88
CA THR A 2 -2.37 -31.67 -6.16
C THR A 2 -1.93 -30.26 -5.75
N TYR A 3 -1.58 -29.43 -6.72
CA TYR A 3 -1.14 -28.06 -6.47
C TYR A 3 -2.34 -27.20 -6.02
N SER A 4 -2.22 -26.46 -4.91
CA SER A 4 -3.30 -25.57 -4.41
C SER A 4 -3.65 -24.50 -5.45
N LYS A 5 -4.96 -24.30 -5.68
CA LYS A 5 -5.49 -23.34 -6.67
C LYS A 5 -5.19 -21.88 -6.30
N SER A 6 -4.80 -21.62 -5.05
CA SER A 6 -4.51 -20.29 -4.50
C SER A 6 -3.14 -19.71 -4.92
N ARG A 7 -2.18 -20.54 -5.35
CA ARG A 7 -0.81 -20.14 -5.69
C ARG A 7 -0.68 -19.01 -6.74
N PRO A 8 -1.36 -19.05 -7.90
CA PRO A 8 -1.26 -17.98 -8.89
C PRO A 8 -1.77 -16.63 -8.35
N LYS A 9 -2.80 -16.63 -7.49
CA LYS A 9 -3.34 -15.41 -6.88
C LYS A 9 -2.42 -14.82 -5.83
N ILE A 10 -1.78 -15.69 -5.03
CA ILE A 10 -0.73 -15.30 -4.10
C ILE A 10 0.41 -14.64 -4.88
N LEU A 11 0.93 -15.26 -5.94
CA LEU A 11 1.98 -14.69 -6.78
C LEU A 11 1.59 -13.32 -7.36
N SER A 12 0.40 -13.21 -7.96
CA SER A 12 -0.11 -11.93 -8.50
C SER A 12 -0.22 -10.85 -7.44
N SER A 13 -0.67 -11.18 -6.22
CA SER A 13 -0.71 -10.21 -5.12
C SER A 13 0.69 -9.72 -4.71
N GLY A 14 1.70 -10.61 -4.76
CA GLY A 14 3.09 -10.26 -4.45
C GLY A 14 3.73 -9.33 -5.47
N ILE A 15 3.40 -9.51 -6.76
CA ILE A 15 3.82 -8.60 -7.84
C ILE A 15 3.19 -7.22 -7.63
N MET A 16 1.91 -7.16 -7.28
CA MET A 16 1.23 -5.89 -6.99
C MET A 16 1.80 -5.19 -5.75
N ASP A 17 2.17 -5.96 -4.71
CA ASP A 17 2.86 -5.42 -3.53
C ASP A 17 4.26 -4.87 -3.88
N ALA A 18 4.96 -5.51 -4.83
CA ALA A 18 6.28 -5.07 -5.30
C ALA A 18 6.19 -3.78 -6.12
N LEU A 19 5.23 -3.71 -7.05
CA LEU A 19 4.93 -2.50 -7.82
C LEU A 19 4.53 -1.35 -6.90
N SER A 20 3.70 -1.63 -5.89
CA SER A 20 3.33 -0.65 -4.87
C SER A 20 4.56 -0.19 -4.07
N SER A 21 5.44 -1.11 -3.66
CA SER A 21 6.70 -0.79 -2.96
C SER A 21 7.58 0.16 -3.77
N PHE A 22 7.75 -0.13 -5.06
CA PHE A 22 8.48 0.74 -5.98
C PHE A 22 7.83 2.13 -6.09
N ALA A 23 6.51 2.21 -6.23
CA ALA A 23 5.80 3.48 -6.29
C ALA A 23 5.98 4.30 -5.00
N TYR A 24 5.93 3.68 -3.82
CA TYR A 24 6.22 4.38 -2.56
C TYR A 24 7.64 4.91 -2.48
N PHE A 25 8.62 4.17 -3.01
CA PHE A 25 9.99 4.61 -3.05
C PHE A 25 10.16 5.86 -3.92
N VAL A 26 9.57 5.86 -5.12
CA VAL A 26 9.57 7.03 -6.01
C VAL A 26 8.87 8.22 -5.36
N LEU A 27 7.68 8.02 -4.78
CA LEU A 27 6.95 9.07 -4.09
C LEU A 27 7.74 9.64 -2.90
N ALA A 28 8.40 8.79 -2.11
CA ALA A 28 9.22 9.23 -1.01
C ALA A 28 10.35 10.16 -1.48
N ILE A 29 11.06 9.79 -2.56
CA ILE A 29 12.11 10.64 -3.15
C ILE A 29 11.52 11.99 -3.58
N LEU A 30 10.39 12.00 -4.28
CA LEU A 30 9.74 13.24 -4.73
C LEU A 30 9.36 14.14 -3.55
N PHE A 31 8.78 13.58 -2.49
CA PHE A 31 8.45 14.33 -1.27
C PHE A 31 9.69 14.87 -0.55
N PHE A 32 10.80 14.11 -0.50
CA PHE A 32 12.05 14.63 0.07
C PHE A 32 12.64 15.76 -0.76
N ILE A 33 12.66 15.63 -2.10
CA ILE A 33 13.14 16.68 -3.00
C ILE A 33 12.26 17.93 -2.85
N PHE A 34 10.94 17.78 -2.92
CA PHE A 34 10.00 18.89 -2.78
C PHE A 34 10.11 19.58 -1.41
N GLY A 35 10.17 18.80 -0.33
CA GLY A 35 10.36 19.33 1.01
C GLY A 35 11.70 20.06 1.17
N ALA A 36 12.78 19.51 0.62
CA ALA A 36 14.08 20.18 0.62
C ALA A 36 14.06 21.48 -0.19
N VAL A 37 13.40 21.50 -1.36
CA VAL A 37 13.24 22.73 -2.15
C VAL A 37 12.48 23.77 -1.34
N LEU A 38 11.31 23.44 -0.78
CA LEU A 38 10.51 24.38 0.00
C LEU A 38 11.25 24.94 1.23
N LEU A 39 12.05 24.11 1.90
CA LEU A 39 12.85 24.56 3.06
C LEU A 39 14.02 25.47 2.67
N ASN A 40 14.47 25.44 1.42
CA ASN A 40 15.57 26.26 0.91
C ASN A 40 15.07 27.41 0.00
N THR A 41 13.76 27.57 -0.18
CA THR A 41 13.19 28.68 -0.95
C THR A 41 13.31 29.97 -0.14
N ASP A 42 14.10 30.92 -0.63
CA ASP A 42 14.12 32.29 -0.11
C ASP A 42 12.79 32.98 -0.47
N VAL A 43 12.08 33.48 0.53
CA VAL A 43 10.79 34.17 0.34
C VAL A 43 10.99 35.68 0.09
N SER A 44 12.22 36.11 -0.21
CA SER A 44 12.53 37.53 -0.37
C SER A 44 11.90 38.14 -1.62
N GLY A 45 10.90 38.99 -1.45
CA GLY A 45 10.19 39.69 -2.53
C GLY A 45 9.10 40.63 -2.05
N GLY A 46 9.01 40.89 -0.74
CA GLY A 46 8.03 41.83 -0.17
C GLY A 46 8.27 43.27 -0.62
N GLU A 47 7.20 44.03 -0.82
CA GLU A 47 7.29 45.49 -0.90
C GLU A 47 7.96 46.05 0.37
N ASP A 48 8.77 47.11 0.24
CA ASP A 48 9.43 47.83 1.35
C ASP A 48 8.41 48.60 2.23
N ASN A 49 7.38 47.90 2.73
CA ASN A 49 6.37 48.41 3.63
C ASN A 49 6.04 47.37 4.71
N MET A 50 5.46 47.83 5.82
CA MET A 50 5.19 46.99 6.99
C MET A 50 4.22 45.83 6.69
N SER A 51 3.34 45.99 5.69
CA SER A 51 2.42 44.95 5.22
C SER A 51 3.14 43.85 4.42
N GLY A 52 4.07 44.25 3.56
CA GLY A 52 4.94 43.35 2.78
C GLY A 52 5.82 42.51 3.68
N ALA A 53 6.42 43.12 4.71
CA ALA A 53 7.23 42.40 5.70
C ALA A 53 6.42 41.35 6.50
N ILE A 54 5.18 41.67 6.90
CA ILE A 54 4.31 40.71 7.62
C ILE A 54 3.88 39.57 6.69
N GLN A 55 3.58 39.87 5.43
CA GLN A 55 3.20 38.87 4.42
C GLN A 55 4.37 37.96 4.03
N GLU A 56 5.58 38.50 3.99
CA GLU A 56 6.83 37.79 3.70
C GLU A 56 7.22 36.84 4.84
N ILE A 57 7.11 37.30 6.10
CA ILE A 57 7.31 36.45 7.29
C ILE A 57 6.24 35.35 7.35
N GLY A 58 4.97 35.69 7.08
CA GLY A 58 3.87 34.71 7.05
C GLY A 58 4.03 33.67 5.94
N GLY A 59 4.48 34.09 4.76
CA GLY A 59 4.78 33.24 3.61
C GLY A 59 5.97 32.31 3.85
N ALA A 60 7.04 32.82 4.48
CA ALA A 60 8.21 32.03 4.88
C ALA A 60 7.84 30.94 5.89
N PHE A 61 7.03 31.28 6.90
CA PHE A 61 6.53 30.32 7.87
C PHE A 61 5.63 29.25 7.23
N ALA A 62 4.70 29.64 6.37
CA ALA A 62 3.80 28.71 5.69
C ALA A 62 4.57 27.73 4.77
N THR A 63 5.53 28.25 3.99
CA THR A 63 6.38 27.47 3.10
C THR A 63 7.28 26.51 3.88
N GLY A 64 7.85 26.96 5.00
CA GLY A 64 8.65 26.12 5.90
C GLY A 64 7.85 24.96 6.50
N ILE A 65 6.63 25.21 6.97
CA ILE A 65 5.74 24.17 7.52
C ILE A 65 5.36 23.15 6.43
N LEU A 66 5.01 23.62 5.22
CA LEU A 66 4.74 22.75 4.07
C LEU A 66 5.96 21.87 3.72
N GLY A 67 7.17 22.44 3.77
CA GLY A 67 8.42 21.71 3.57
C GLY A 67 8.62 20.57 4.59
N VAL A 68 8.43 20.85 5.88
CA VAL A 68 8.51 19.83 6.94
C VAL A 68 7.44 18.75 6.78
N LEU A 69 6.19 19.15 6.50
CA LEU A 69 5.10 18.20 6.28
C LEU A 69 5.36 17.29 5.07
N SER A 70 5.92 17.84 4.00
CA SER A 70 6.34 17.07 2.83
C SER A 70 7.36 15.98 3.18
N ILE A 71 8.39 16.31 3.97
CA ILE A 71 9.38 15.35 4.47
C ILE A 71 8.73 14.26 5.33
N VAL A 72 7.80 14.62 6.22
CA VAL A 72 7.07 13.66 7.05
C VAL A 72 6.27 12.69 6.20
N VAL A 73 5.58 13.17 5.16
CA VAL A 73 4.88 12.30 4.18
C VAL A 73 5.87 11.39 3.45
N GLY A 74 7.04 11.89 3.07
CA GLY A 74 8.12 11.08 2.49
C GLY A 74 8.57 9.92 3.40
N ILE A 75 8.71 10.17 4.71
CA ILE A 75 9.03 9.14 5.70
C ILE A 75 7.91 8.09 5.80
N ILE A 76 6.65 8.51 5.81
CA ILE A 76 5.50 7.60 5.82
C ILE A 76 5.50 6.71 4.56
N CYS A 77 5.84 7.27 3.39
CA CYS A 77 6.00 6.50 2.16
C CYS A 77 7.13 5.45 2.28
N LEU A 78 8.27 5.77 2.90
CA LEU A 78 9.33 4.78 3.16
C LEU A 78 8.86 3.65 4.08
N ILE A 79 8.10 3.95 5.12
CA ILE A 79 7.54 2.93 6.01
C ILE A 79 6.56 2.04 5.23
N ALA A 80 5.69 2.64 4.41
CA ALA A 80 4.74 1.92 3.56
C ALA A 80 5.46 1.04 2.51
N MET A 81 6.59 1.51 1.96
CA MET A 81 7.47 0.73 1.08
C MET A 81 7.97 -0.53 1.78
N LEU A 82 8.51 -0.40 3.00
CA LEU A 82 9.05 -1.52 3.77
C LEU A 82 7.97 -2.57 4.08
N ILE A 83 6.77 -2.13 4.49
CA ILE A 83 5.63 -3.02 4.74
C ILE A 83 5.24 -3.77 3.46
N SER A 84 5.16 -3.06 2.33
CA SER A 84 4.84 -3.65 1.02
C SER A 84 5.90 -4.67 0.60
N LEU A 85 7.19 -4.36 0.83
CA LEU A 85 8.32 -5.23 0.51
C LEU A 85 8.31 -6.52 1.36
N VAL A 86 8.02 -6.40 2.67
CA VAL A 86 7.84 -7.56 3.55
C VAL A 86 6.68 -8.43 3.04
N GLY A 87 5.59 -7.83 2.58
CA GLY A 87 4.48 -8.51 1.91
C GLY A 87 4.93 -9.32 0.69
N THR A 88 5.70 -8.71 -0.20
CA THR A 88 6.28 -9.38 -1.37
C THR A 88 7.17 -10.56 -0.98
N VAL A 89 8.08 -10.38 -0.01
CA VAL A 89 9.01 -11.45 0.42
C VAL A 89 8.26 -12.63 1.04
N ILE A 90 7.25 -12.36 1.88
CA ILE A 90 6.38 -13.39 2.47
C ILE A 90 5.68 -14.18 1.37
N THR A 91 5.14 -13.46 0.38
CA THR A 91 4.40 -14.02 -0.74
C THR A 91 5.28 -14.93 -1.59
N LEU A 92 6.46 -14.45 -2.01
CA LEU A 92 7.43 -15.24 -2.79
C LEU A 92 7.92 -16.49 -2.04
N ARG A 93 8.19 -16.38 -0.73
CA ARG A 93 8.57 -17.55 0.09
C ARG A 93 7.43 -18.55 0.31
N SER A 94 6.18 -18.14 0.14
CA SER A 94 5.01 -19.00 0.34
C SER A 94 4.65 -19.84 -0.89
N VAL A 95 5.01 -19.37 -2.10
CA VAL A 95 4.71 -20.07 -3.37
C VAL A 95 5.36 -21.47 -3.43
N ASN A 96 6.45 -21.69 -2.69
CA ASN A 96 7.19 -22.96 -2.68
C ASN A 96 6.98 -23.84 -1.44
N LYS A 97 6.06 -23.49 -0.51
CA LYS A 97 5.89 -24.23 0.76
C LYS A 97 4.55 -24.96 0.89
N ASP A 98 4.53 -25.96 1.78
CA ASP A 98 3.40 -26.85 2.09
C ASP A 98 2.22 -26.17 2.79
N PHE A 99 1.05 -26.81 2.66
CA PHE A 99 -0.27 -26.36 3.13
C PHE A 99 -0.33 -25.99 4.62
N SER A 100 0.44 -26.69 5.47
CA SER A 100 0.60 -26.42 6.90
C SER A 100 1.16 -25.01 7.18
N ALA A 101 2.09 -24.52 6.35
CA ALA A 101 2.63 -23.17 6.45
C ALA A 101 1.65 -22.09 6.00
N LEU A 102 0.64 -22.46 5.19
CA LEU A 102 -0.39 -21.58 4.67
C LEU A 102 -1.44 -21.25 5.73
N LYS A 103 -1.77 -22.21 6.61
CA LYS A 103 -2.68 -22.03 7.76
C LYS A 103 -2.18 -20.96 8.73
N ASN A 104 -0.87 -20.95 9.03
CA ASN A 104 -0.27 -19.97 9.94
C ASN A 104 -0.15 -18.57 9.30
N ARG A 105 -0.20 -18.47 7.97
CA ARG A 105 -0.13 -17.20 7.22
C ARG A 105 -1.48 -16.62 6.86
N LEU A 106 -2.58 -17.33 7.07
CA LEU A 106 -3.94 -16.82 6.80
C LEU A 106 -4.22 -15.51 7.54
N ASN A 107 -3.81 -15.42 8.81
CA ASN A 107 -4.03 -14.21 9.62
C ASN A 107 -3.17 -13.04 9.13
N MET A 108 -1.91 -13.29 8.75
CA MET A 108 -1.05 -12.29 8.11
C MET A 108 -1.62 -11.82 6.77
N LEU A 109 -2.21 -12.73 5.99
CA LEU A 109 -2.81 -12.40 4.69
C LEU A 109 -4.08 -11.54 4.86
N LYS A 110 -4.90 -11.81 5.88
CA LYS A 110 -6.06 -10.99 6.27
C LYS A 110 -5.65 -9.56 6.66
N VAL A 111 -4.64 -9.43 7.52
CA VAL A 111 -4.10 -8.12 7.93
C VAL A 111 -3.53 -7.37 6.73
N ALA A 112 -2.78 -8.07 5.86
CA ALA A 112 -2.23 -7.46 4.65
C ALA A 112 -3.29 -7.03 3.63
N ALA A 113 -4.41 -7.78 3.52
CA ALA A 113 -5.55 -7.39 2.70
C ALA A 113 -6.24 -6.13 3.27
N GLY A 114 -6.45 -6.09 4.59
CA GLY A 114 -7.01 -4.93 5.29
C GLY A 114 -6.15 -3.67 5.12
N PHE A 115 -4.83 -3.80 5.27
CA PHE A 115 -3.91 -2.68 5.03
C PHE A 115 -3.96 -2.20 3.57
N ASN A 116 -4.04 -3.11 2.60
CA ASN A 116 -4.14 -2.74 1.19
C ASN A 116 -5.47 -2.04 0.87
N TYR A 117 -6.59 -2.43 1.47
CA TYR A 117 -7.87 -1.71 1.34
C TYR A 117 -7.82 -0.31 2.00
N ALA A 118 -7.24 -0.20 3.20
CA ALA A 118 -7.09 1.10 3.87
C ALA A 118 -6.21 2.05 3.03
N ALA A 119 -5.09 1.55 2.53
CA ALA A 119 -4.21 2.31 1.66
C ALA A 119 -4.90 2.70 0.34
N MET A 120 -5.62 1.78 -0.30
CA MET A 120 -6.43 2.08 -1.49
C MET A 120 -7.34 3.28 -1.23
N GLY A 121 -8.08 3.28 -0.11
CA GLY A 121 -8.98 4.36 0.27
C GLY A 121 -8.27 5.69 0.44
N ILE A 122 -7.15 5.71 1.19
CA ILE A 122 -6.37 6.94 1.42
C ILE A 122 -5.85 7.53 0.10
N PHE A 123 -5.24 6.71 -0.76
CA PHE A 123 -4.71 7.18 -2.04
C PHE A 123 -5.80 7.57 -3.02
N PHE A 124 -6.96 6.91 -2.98
CA PHE A 124 -8.11 7.30 -3.79
C PHE A 124 -8.64 8.67 -3.38
N VAL A 125 -8.87 8.89 -2.09
CA VAL A 125 -9.35 10.19 -1.58
C VAL A 125 -8.33 11.29 -1.87
N GLY A 126 -7.03 11.02 -1.66
CA GLY A 126 -5.97 11.97 -2.02
C GLY A 126 -5.97 12.33 -3.50
N ALA A 127 -6.12 11.34 -4.38
CA ALA A 127 -6.19 11.60 -5.82
C ALA A 127 -7.42 12.44 -6.21
N ILE A 128 -8.60 12.16 -5.64
CA ILE A 128 -9.80 12.95 -5.89
C ILE A 128 -9.62 14.39 -5.40
N TYR A 129 -9.02 14.57 -4.22
CA TYR A 129 -8.71 15.90 -3.70
C TYR A 129 -7.81 16.67 -4.68
N ASP A 130 -6.72 16.06 -5.14
CA ASP A 130 -5.83 16.68 -6.12
C ASP A 130 -6.55 17.01 -7.43
N PHE A 131 -7.42 16.13 -7.94
CA PHE A 131 -8.25 16.43 -9.12
C PHE A 131 -9.22 17.59 -8.90
N THR A 132 -9.76 17.76 -7.70
CA THR A 132 -10.65 18.89 -7.41
C THR A 132 -9.91 20.22 -7.28
N GLN A 133 -8.62 20.18 -6.93
CA GLN A 133 -7.78 21.35 -6.73
C GLN A 133 -6.91 21.69 -7.95
N CYS A 134 -6.74 20.76 -8.91
CA CYS A 134 -5.75 20.90 -9.98
C CYS A 134 -6.09 21.96 -11.03
N GLY A 135 -7.36 22.29 -11.23
CA GLY A 135 -7.79 23.16 -12.33
C GLY A 135 -7.19 22.70 -13.67
N ASN A 136 -6.34 23.53 -14.28
CA ASN A 136 -5.64 23.26 -15.54
C ASN A 136 -4.13 22.97 -15.37
N ASP A 137 -3.64 22.79 -14.14
CA ASP A 137 -2.23 22.52 -13.85
C ASP A 137 -1.89 21.05 -14.12
N ALA A 138 -1.10 20.82 -15.18
CA ALA A 138 -0.69 19.48 -15.61
C ALA A 138 0.13 18.73 -14.54
N THR A 139 0.81 19.45 -13.64
CA THR A 139 1.67 18.88 -12.60
C THR A 139 0.82 18.26 -11.49
N LEU A 140 -0.24 18.95 -11.08
CA LEU A 140 -1.21 18.45 -10.09
C LEU A 140 -2.03 17.28 -10.68
N VAL A 141 -2.40 17.34 -11.95
CA VAL A 141 -3.05 16.22 -12.66
C VAL A 141 -2.14 14.99 -12.71
N ALA A 142 -0.85 15.16 -13.01
CA ALA A 142 0.10 14.05 -13.01
C ALA A 142 0.25 13.43 -11.62
N GLY A 143 0.30 14.24 -10.56
CA GLY A 143 0.29 13.79 -9.17
C GLY A 143 -0.94 12.94 -8.84
N ALA A 144 -2.14 13.45 -9.17
CA ALA A 144 -3.41 12.75 -8.95
C ALA A 144 -3.46 11.40 -9.69
N CYS A 145 -2.95 11.34 -10.92
CA CYS A 145 -2.84 10.10 -11.69
C CYS A 145 -1.92 9.06 -11.02
N VAL A 146 -0.79 9.48 -10.45
CA VAL A 146 0.11 8.58 -9.71
C VAL A 146 -0.58 8.03 -8.46
N LEU A 147 -1.31 8.88 -7.72
CA LEU A 147 -2.06 8.45 -6.55
C LEU A 147 -3.18 7.46 -6.92
N LEU A 148 -3.90 7.68 -8.02
CA LEU A 148 -4.87 6.72 -8.56
C LEU A 148 -4.22 5.39 -8.93
N ALA A 149 -3.07 5.42 -9.61
CA ALA A 149 -2.38 4.19 -10.00
C ALA A 149 -1.98 3.36 -8.77
N VAL A 150 -1.44 4.01 -7.73
CA VAL A 150 -1.11 3.37 -6.45
C VAL A 150 -2.37 2.81 -5.77
N SER A 151 -3.47 3.56 -5.77
CA SER A 151 -4.75 3.10 -5.24
C SER A 151 -5.23 1.82 -5.94
N ILE A 152 -5.14 1.78 -7.28
CA ILE A 152 -5.52 0.61 -8.07
C ILE A 152 -4.63 -0.59 -7.73
N PHE A 153 -3.30 -0.43 -7.69
CA PHE A 153 -2.40 -1.52 -7.34
C PHE A 153 -2.69 -2.09 -5.96
N ARG A 154 -2.98 -1.21 -4.99
CA ARG A 154 -3.37 -1.61 -3.64
C ARG A 154 -4.71 -2.32 -3.61
N GLY A 155 -5.71 -1.82 -4.33
CA GLY A 155 -7.03 -2.46 -4.47
C GLY A 155 -6.94 -3.84 -5.10
N VAL A 156 -6.22 -3.98 -6.21
CA VAL A 156 -6.01 -5.26 -6.90
C VAL A 156 -5.26 -6.26 -6.00
N SER A 157 -4.21 -5.82 -5.30
CA SER A 157 -3.52 -6.67 -4.32
C SER A 157 -4.47 -7.13 -3.21
N ALA A 158 -5.31 -6.24 -2.67
CA ALA A 158 -6.28 -6.59 -1.64
C ALA A 158 -7.30 -7.64 -2.13
N VAL A 159 -7.81 -7.49 -3.36
CA VAL A 159 -8.75 -8.44 -3.97
C VAL A 159 -8.08 -9.81 -4.14
N PHE A 160 -6.86 -9.88 -4.67
CA PHE A 160 -6.16 -11.16 -4.83
C PHE A 160 -5.89 -11.84 -3.48
N LYS A 161 -5.50 -11.08 -2.45
CA LYS A 161 -5.31 -11.63 -1.09
C LYS A 161 -6.64 -12.12 -0.51
N THR A 162 -7.74 -11.41 -0.70
CA THR A 162 -9.08 -11.81 -0.25
C THR A 162 -9.53 -13.11 -0.94
N LEU A 163 -9.33 -13.21 -2.26
CA LEU A 163 -9.64 -14.44 -3.01
C LEU A 163 -8.78 -15.62 -2.56
N ALA A 164 -7.48 -15.39 -2.32
CA ALA A 164 -6.59 -16.42 -1.79
C ALA A 164 -7.02 -16.87 -0.38
N ILE A 165 -7.40 -15.94 0.50
CA ILE A 165 -7.94 -16.27 1.83
C ILE A 165 -9.17 -17.16 1.72
N LYS A 166 -10.11 -16.81 0.82
CA LYS A 166 -11.34 -17.59 0.61
C LYS A 166 -11.02 -19.01 0.15
N GLU A 167 -10.13 -19.18 -0.82
CA GLU A 167 -9.72 -20.50 -1.31
C GLU A 167 -9.01 -21.32 -0.23
N ILE A 168 -8.10 -20.71 0.53
CA ILE A 168 -7.42 -21.40 1.64
C ILE A 168 -8.42 -21.84 2.71
N SER A 169 -9.42 -21.02 3.03
CA SER A 169 -10.44 -21.38 4.00
C SER A 169 -11.35 -22.53 3.53
N VAL A 170 -11.69 -22.58 2.25
CA VAL A 170 -12.48 -23.68 1.67
C VAL A 170 -11.68 -24.97 1.66
N GLU A 171 -10.44 -24.92 1.18
CA GLU A 171 -9.52 -26.08 1.17
C GLU A 171 -9.21 -26.58 2.61
N GLN A 172 -9.30 -25.71 3.63
CA GLN A 172 -9.18 -26.12 5.04
C GLN A 172 -10.41 -26.91 5.52
N VAL A 173 -11.62 -26.48 5.17
CA VAL A 173 -12.87 -27.17 5.55
C VAL A 173 -12.94 -28.54 4.89
N GLU A 174 -12.67 -28.63 3.59
CA GLU A 174 -12.68 -29.90 2.85
C GLU A 174 -11.70 -30.92 3.43
N ASN A 175 -10.47 -30.50 3.77
CA ASN A 175 -9.50 -31.39 4.39
C ASN A 175 -9.92 -31.81 5.81
N SER A 176 -10.51 -30.93 6.61
CA SER A 176 -11.01 -31.33 7.94
C SER A 176 -12.16 -32.33 7.86
N GLU A 177 -13.04 -32.23 6.86
CA GLU A 177 -14.13 -33.19 6.65
C GLU A 177 -13.62 -34.56 6.19
N LEU A 178 -12.62 -34.59 5.30
CA LEU A 178 -11.94 -35.82 4.87
C LEU A 178 -11.23 -36.55 6.01
N PHE A 179 -10.55 -35.83 6.90
CA PHE A 179 -9.92 -36.41 8.09
C PHE A 179 -10.94 -36.82 9.17
N GLY A 180 -12.09 -36.14 9.25
CA GLY A 180 -13.18 -36.51 10.15
C GLY A 180 -13.95 -37.76 9.70
N GLN A 181 -14.11 -37.98 8.39
CA GLN A 181 -14.74 -39.20 7.86
C GLN A 181 -13.81 -40.42 7.93
N GLY A 182 -12.50 -40.26 7.70
CA GLY A 182 -11.53 -41.36 7.80
C GLY A 182 -11.30 -41.88 9.23
N ALA A 183 -11.68 -41.10 10.25
CA ALA A 183 -11.65 -41.54 11.65
C ALA A 183 -12.92 -42.30 12.07
N ASN A 184 -14.02 -42.19 11.32
CA ASN A 184 -15.31 -42.78 11.69
C ASN A 184 -15.61 -44.08 10.91
N THR A 185 -14.76 -44.47 9.96
CA THR A 185 -14.87 -45.73 9.19
C THR A 185 -14.00 -46.85 9.73
N ASN A 186 -13.14 -46.60 10.72
CA ASN A 186 -12.28 -47.64 11.31
C ASN A 186 -12.84 -48.28 12.57
N ASP A 187 -14.04 -47.86 13.03
CA ASP A 187 -14.70 -48.40 14.22
C ASP A 187 -15.91 -49.30 13.88
N ILE A 188 -16.02 -49.77 12.63
CA ILE A 188 -17.04 -50.73 12.19
C ILE A 188 -16.38 -51.86 11.39
N GLU A 189 -15.39 -52.54 11.98
CA GLU A 189 -14.97 -53.89 11.59
C GLU A 189 -14.06 -54.49 12.68
N GLU A 190 -14.66 -55.00 13.75
CA GLU A 190 -14.35 -56.30 14.39
C GLU A 190 -15.35 -56.64 15.49
#